data_AF-A0A9P8E639-F1
#
_entry.id   AF-A0A9P8E639-F1
#
_cell.length_a   1.000
_cell.length_b   1.000
_cell.length_c   1.000
_cell.angle_alpha   90.00
_cell.angle_beta   90.00
_cell.angle_gamma   90.00
#
_symmetry.space_group_name_H-M   'P 1'
#
loop_
_entity.id
_entity.type
_entity.pdbx_description
1 polymer ?
#
loop_
_entity_poly.entity_id
_entity_poly.type
_entity_poly.pdbx_seq_one_letter_code
_entity_poly.pdbx_strand_id
1 'polypeptide(L)'
;MPTTLKQFESVFPQLIQDLSDHCKQYKLPTQALKWFEHSLQHNTVGGKCNRGMSVVDTSALLLKRDLTDDEYFRSATLGWMIELLQ
;
A
#
# COMPACT_ATOMS: atom_id res chain seq x y z
N MET A 1 -8.99 -1.98 -17.14
CA MET A 1 -8.97 -0.48 -17.09
C MET A 1 -7.86 -0.03 -16.15
N PRO A 2 -7.24 1.17 -16.32
CA PRO A 2 -6.18 1.61 -15.42
C PRO A 2 -6.71 1.80 -13.99
N THR A 3 -5.87 1.50 -13.00
CA THR A 3 -6.21 1.68 -11.60
C THR A 3 -6.44 3.16 -11.29
N THR A 4 -7.42 3.46 -10.44
CA THR A 4 -7.61 4.82 -9.92
C THR A 4 -6.84 5.00 -8.62
N LEU A 5 -6.51 6.26 -8.28
CA LEU A 5 -5.90 6.61 -7.00
C LEU A 5 -6.71 6.07 -5.83
N LYS A 6 -8.05 6.23 -5.88
CA LYS A 6 -8.97 5.75 -4.83
C LYS A 6 -8.90 4.23 -4.63
N GLN A 7 -8.80 3.45 -5.71
CA GLN A 7 -8.66 1.99 -5.61
C GLN A 7 -7.30 1.62 -5.01
N PHE A 8 -6.24 2.29 -5.44
CA PHE A 8 -4.90 2.06 -4.91
C PHE A 8 -4.79 2.40 -3.42
N GLU A 9 -5.33 3.56 -3.00
CA GLU A 9 -5.44 4.01 -1.60
C GLU A 9 -6.28 3.08 -0.72
N SER A 10 -7.26 2.38 -1.28
CA SER A 10 -8.07 1.43 -0.48
C SER A 10 -7.28 0.24 0.07
N VAL A 11 -6.10 -0.05 -0.48
CA VAL A 11 -5.22 -1.14 -0.02
C VAL A 11 -4.38 -0.72 1.19
N PHE A 12 -4.06 0.58 1.32
CA PHE A 12 -3.12 1.06 2.34
C PHE A 12 -3.56 0.82 3.79
N PRO A 13 -4.86 0.96 4.17
CA PRO A 13 -5.31 0.65 5.53
C PRO A 13 -5.00 -0.77 5.97
N GLN A 14 -5.13 -1.75 5.07
CA GLN A 14 -4.77 -3.15 5.36
C GLN A 14 -3.27 -3.29 5.61
N LEU A 15 -2.43 -2.62 4.80
CA LEU A 15 -0.98 -2.66 4.97
C LEU A 15 -0.53 -2.02 6.29
N ILE A 16 -1.15 -0.90 6.70
CA ILE A 16 -0.90 -0.31 8.02
C ILE A 16 -1.25 -1.32 9.12
N GLN A 17 -2.40 -1.99 9.01
CA GLN A 17 -2.83 -3.00 9.99
C GLN A 17 -1.84 -4.18 10.06
N ASP A 18 -1.39 -4.70 8.91
CA ASP A 18 -0.42 -5.79 8.82
C ASP A 18 0.92 -5.41 9.47
N LEU A 19 1.41 -4.19 9.20
CA LEU A 19 2.62 -3.65 9.81
C LEU A 19 2.44 -3.46 11.33
N SER A 20 1.30 -2.92 11.76
CA SER A 20 0.99 -2.73 13.17
C SER A 20 0.92 -4.05 13.93
N ASP A 21 0.29 -5.07 13.35
CA ASP A 21 0.20 -6.41 13.94
C ASP A 21 1.58 -7.08 14.03
N HIS A 22 2.42 -6.92 13.00
CA HIS A 22 3.81 -7.35 13.07
C HIS A 22 4.57 -6.61 14.18
N CYS A 23 4.37 -5.30 14.36
CA CYS A 23 5.07 -4.52 15.38
C CYS A 23 4.70 -4.90 16.83
N LYS A 24 3.50 -5.45 17.07
CA LYS A 24 3.07 -5.87 18.43
C LYS A 24 4.01 -6.89 19.07
N GLN A 25 4.70 -7.71 18.27
CA GLN A 25 5.65 -8.71 18.79
C GLN A 25 6.82 -8.08 19.56
N TYR A 26 7.18 -6.83 19.25
CA TYR A 26 8.29 -6.12 19.89
C TYR A 26 7.93 -5.58 21.28
N LYS A 27 6.66 -5.70 21.71
CA LYS A 27 6.17 -5.27 23.04
C LYS A 27 6.56 -3.83 23.41
N LEU A 28 6.57 -2.95 22.40
CA LEU A 28 6.86 -1.53 22.59
C LEU A 28 5.70 -0.81 23.30
N PRO A 29 5.95 0.34 23.95
CA PRO A 29 4.88 1.18 24.47
C PRO A 29 3.88 1.55 23.38
N THR A 30 2.58 1.58 23.72
CA THR A 30 1.49 1.90 22.77
C THR A 30 1.70 3.20 22.01
N GLN A 31 2.36 4.18 22.63
CA GLN A 31 2.71 5.46 22.00
C GLN A 31 3.59 5.28 20.76
N ALA A 32 4.55 4.34 20.78
CA ALA A 32 5.44 4.09 19.65
C ALA A 32 4.66 3.57 18.44
N LEU A 33 3.71 2.65 18.66
CA LEU A 33 2.86 2.13 17.60
C LEU A 33 1.96 3.21 17.01
N LYS A 34 1.32 4.03 17.86
CA LYS A 34 0.51 5.17 17.41
C LYS A 34 1.32 6.18 16.58
N TRP A 35 2.56 6.45 16.99
CA TRP A 35 3.44 7.34 16.23
C TRP A 35 3.82 6.75 14.87
N PHE A 36 4.09 5.45 14.83
CA PHE A 36 4.41 4.76 13.60
C PHE A 36 3.24 4.79 12.60
N GLU A 37 2.02 4.49 13.04
CA GLU A 37 0.81 4.60 12.21
C GLU A 37 0.60 6.03 11.67
N HIS A 38 0.79 7.04 12.52
CA HIS A 38 0.70 8.44 12.11
C HIS A 38 1.78 8.81 11.08
N SER A 39 3.01 8.32 11.28
CA SER A 39 4.12 8.54 10.35
C SER A 39 3.83 7.93 8.97
N LEU A 40 3.27 6.71 8.91
CA LEU A 40 2.89 6.07 7.64
C LEU A 40 1.81 6.87 6.91
N GLN A 41 0.76 7.28 7.62
CA GLN A 41 -0.33 8.05 7.00
C GLN A 41 0.12 9.42 6.51
N HIS A 42 0.90 10.14 7.33
CA HIS A 42 1.30 11.51 7.04
C HIS A 42 2.29 11.61 5.88
N ASN A 43 3.25 10.69 5.79
CA ASN A 43 4.34 10.79 4.82
C ASN A 43 4.02 10.11 3.49
N THR A 44 3.09 9.15 3.45
CA THR A 44 2.87 8.32 2.26
C THR A 44 1.59 8.66 1.50
N VAL A 45 0.53 9.12 2.19
CA VAL A 45 -0.76 9.45 1.55
C VAL A 45 -0.82 10.93 1.15
N GLY A 46 -1.57 11.24 0.08
CA GLY A 46 -1.77 12.61 -0.42
C GLY A 46 -0.93 12.98 -1.65
N GLY A 47 -0.03 12.09 -2.07
CA GLY A 47 0.67 12.18 -3.34
C GLY A 47 -0.18 11.72 -4.53
N LYS A 48 0.41 11.80 -5.74
CA LYS A 48 -0.24 11.29 -6.96
C LYS A 48 -0.20 9.77 -7.09
N CYS A 49 0.64 9.08 -6.31
CA CYS A 49 0.89 7.64 -6.36
C CYS A 49 1.23 7.09 -7.77
N ASN A 50 1.81 7.91 -8.65
CA ASN A 50 2.07 7.52 -10.03
C ASN A 50 3.02 6.32 -10.15
N ARG A 51 4.00 6.19 -9.24
CA ARG A 51 4.97 5.08 -9.28
C ARG A 51 4.31 3.80 -8.79
N GLY A 52 3.58 3.85 -7.68
CA GLY A 52 2.83 2.73 -7.14
C GLY A 52 1.73 2.22 -8.08
N MET A 53 0.90 3.12 -8.62
CA MET A 53 -0.16 2.76 -9.57
C MET A 53 0.39 2.15 -10.86
N SER A 54 1.57 2.59 -11.33
CA SER A 54 2.19 2.01 -12.53
C SER A 54 2.53 0.53 -12.39
N VAL A 55 2.76 0.04 -11.16
CA VAL A 55 2.97 -1.40 -10.90
C VAL A 55 1.70 -2.18 -11.22
N VAL A 56 0.55 -1.72 -10.72
CA VAL A 56 -0.76 -2.35 -10.94
C VAL A 56 -1.13 -2.36 -12.42
N ASP A 57 -0.99 -1.21 -13.08
CA ASP A 57 -1.31 -1.06 -14.51
C ASP A 57 -0.40 -1.95 -15.36
N THR A 58 0.90 -1.99 -15.05
CA THR A 58 1.86 -2.83 -15.77
C THR A 58 1.55 -4.32 -15.59
N SER A 59 1.19 -4.77 -14.38
CA SER A 59 0.77 -6.16 -14.13
C SER A 59 -0.41 -6.56 -15.02
N ALA A 60 -1.45 -5.73 -15.11
CA ALA A 60 -2.62 -5.99 -15.96
C ALA A 60 -2.25 -6.01 -17.46
N LEU A 61 -1.41 -5.08 -17.90
CA LEU A 61 -0.93 -5.00 -19.28
C LEU A 61 -0.12 -6.24 -19.70
N LEU A 62 0.76 -6.73 -18.82
CA LEU A 62 1.57 -7.93 -19.07
C LEU A 62 0.71 -9.19 -19.15
N LEU A 63 -0.31 -9.32 -18.29
CA LEU A 63 -1.23 -10.45 -18.27
C LEU A 63 -2.28 -10.39 -19.38
N LYS A 64 -2.45 -9.23 -20.03
CA LYS A 64 -3.44 -8.98 -21.10
C LYS A 64 -4.88 -9.28 -20.67
N ARG A 65 -5.18 -9.09 -19.39
CA ARG A 65 -6.51 -9.21 -18.79
C ARG A 65 -6.58 -8.34 -17.53
N ASP A 66 -7.79 -8.14 -17.02
CA ASP A 66 -7.96 -7.56 -15.70
C ASP A 66 -7.40 -8.51 -14.61
N LEU A 67 -6.91 -7.92 -13.53
CA LEU A 67 -6.40 -8.64 -12.37
C LEU A 67 -7.56 -9.19 -11.56
N THR A 68 -7.39 -10.39 -11.00
CA THR A 68 -8.24 -10.87 -9.91
C THR A 68 -8.01 -10.03 -8.65
N ASP A 69 -8.91 -10.10 -7.67
CA ASP A 69 -8.79 -9.33 -6.44
C ASP A 69 -7.47 -9.61 -5.70
N ASP A 70 -7.03 -10.87 -5.65
CA ASP A 70 -5.74 -11.27 -5.04
C ASP A 70 -4.54 -10.72 -5.83
N GLU A 71 -4.57 -10.79 -7.17
CA GLU A 71 -3.51 -10.24 -8.01
C GLU A 71 -3.43 -8.72 -7.93
N TYR A 72 -4.58 -8.05 -7.83
CA TYR A 72 -4.66 -6.62 -7.61
C TYR A 72 -4.05 -6.26 -6.26
N PHE A 73 -4.46 -6.92 -5.18
CA PHE A 73 -3.93 -6.69 -3.85
C PHE A 73 -2.41 -6.88 -3.80
N ARG A 74 -1.88 -7.97 -4.38
CA ARG A 74 -0.43 -8.22 -4.46
C ARG A 74 0.31 -7.15 -5.25
N SER A 75 -0.21 -6.77 -6.42
CA SER A 75 0.43 -5.74 -7.27
C SER A 75 0.38 -4.36 -6.61
N ALA A 76 -0.73 -4.02 -5.97
CA ALA A 76 -0.88 -2.77 -5.21
C ALA A 76 0.03 -2.75 -3.98
N THR A 77 0.21 -3.89 -3.30
CA THR A 77 1.15 -4.04 -2.19
C THR A 77 2.58 -3.72 -2.63
N LEU A 78 3.02 -4.27 -3.77
CA LEU A 78 4.33 -3.91 -4.35
C LEU A 78 4.39 -2.43 -4.74
N GLY A 79 3.30 -1.87 -5.27
CA GLY A 79 3.21 -0.44 -5.53
C GLY A 79 3.38 0.42 -4.27
N TRP A 80 2.77 0.04 -3.15
CA TRP A 80 2.91 0.74 -1.87
C TRP A 80 4.33 0.63 -1.30
N MET A 81 5.05 -0.46 -1.54
CA MET A 81 6.48 -0.55 -1.20
C MET A 81 7.31 0.51 -1.93
N ILE A 82 6.95 0.87 -3.17
CA ILE A 82 7.61 1.94 -3.91
C ILE A 82 7.24 3.31 -3.35
N GLU A 83 5.97 3.55 -3.04
CA GLU A 83 5.53 4.83 -2.47
C GLU A 83 6.05 5.05 -1.04
N LEU A 84 6.25 3.97 -0.26
CA LEU A 84 6.91 4.04 1.05
C LEU A 84 8.42 4.36 0.97
N LEU A 85 9.05 4.08 -0.17
CA LEU A 85 10.47 4.37 -0.41
C LEU A 85 10.71 5.80 -0.95
N GLN A 86 9.67 6.44 -1.48
CA GLN A 86 9.73 7.72 -2.22
C GLN A 86 10.03 8.92 -1.33
#